data_AF-A0A8C9ZN24-F1
#
_entry.id   AF-A0A8C9ZN24-F1
#
_cell.length_a   1.000
_cell.length_b   1.000
_cell.length_c   1.000
_cell.angle_alpha   90.00
_cell.angle_beta   90.00
_cell.angle_gamma   90.00
#
_symmetry.space_group_name_H-M   'P 1'
#
loop_
_entity.id
_entity.type
_entity.pdbx_description
1 polymer ?
#
loop_
_entity_poly.entity_id
_entity_poly.type
_entity_poly.pdbx_seq_one_letter_code
_entity_poly.pdbx_strand_id
1 'polypeptide(L)'
;MHPTLRPYLNAVRATLQAALCLENFSSQVVERHNKPEVEVRSSKELLLQPVVISRNDKERVLIEGSINSVRVSIAVKQVIKNKRDRVMDR
;
A
#
# COMPACT_ATOMS: atom_id res chain seq x y z
N MET A 1 -6.29 -0.54 27.47
CA MET A 1 -5.27 -0.86 26.43
C MET A 1 -5.94 -1.71 25.36
N HIS A 2 -5.88 -1.35 24.07
CA HIS A 2 -6.44 -2.19 23.00
C HIS A 2 -5.47 -3.35 22.70
N PRO A 3 -5.79 -4.60 23.07
CA PRO A 3 -4.81 -5.70 23.05
C PRO A 3 -4.31 -6.03 21.63
N THR A 4 -5.14 -5.78 20.61
CA THR A 4 -4.82 -6.09 19.21
C THR A 4 -4.14 -4.97 18.44
N LEU A 5 -4.04 -3.75 18.99
CA LEU A 5 -3.48 -2.61 18.25
C LEU A 5 -1.96 -2.72 18.07
N ARG A 6 -1.25 -3.05 19.15
CA ARG A 6 0.22 -3.18 19.14
C ARG A 6 0.72 -4.26 18.15
N PRO A 7 0.20 -5.51 18.14
CA PRO A 7 0.65 -6.50 17.16
C PRO A 7 0.32 -6.11 15.72
N TYR A 8 -0.84 -5.48 15.48
CA TYR A 8 -1.20 -4.95 14.16
C TYR A 8 -0.20 -3.91 13.65
N LEU A 9 0.12 -2.89 14.47
CA LEU A 9 1.09 -1.86 14.09
C LEU A 9 2.51 -2.42 13.92
N ASN A 10 2.90 -3.42 14.72
CA ASN A 10 4.18 -4.09 14.55
C ASN A 10 4.27 -4.83 13.20
N ALA A 11 3.21 -5.53 12.80
CA ALA A 11 3.14 -6.19 11.50
C ALA A 11 3.24 -5.18 10.36
N VAL A 12 2.45 -4.09 10.42
CA VAL A 12 2.49 -3.00 9.41
C VAL A 12 3.90 -2.40 9.33
N ARG A 13 4.53 -2.10 10.46
CA ARG A 13 5.90 -1.56 10.50
C ARG A 13 6.91 -2.52 9.86
N ALA A 14 6.87 -3.79 10.20
CA ALA A 14 7.80 -4.79 9.66
C ALA A 14 7.63 -4.95 8.14
N THR A 15 6.39 -4.99 7.65
CA THR A 15 6.12 -5.11 6.21
C THR A 15 6.53 -3.84 5.45
N LEU A 16 6.28 -2.64 6.01
CA LEU A 16 6.75 -1.40 5.40
C LEU A 16 8.28 -1.32 5.37
N GLN A 17 8.97 -1.76 6.42
CA GLN A 17 10.42 -1.80 6.44
C GLN A 17 10.98 -2.70 5.33
N ALA A 18 10.33 -3.84 5.05
CA ALA A 18 10.72 -4.71 3.93
C ALA A 18 10.36 -4.11 2.56
N ALA A 19 9.24 -3.40 2.45
CA ALA A 19 8.78 -2.82 1.19
C ALA A 19 9.53 -1.53 0.79
N LEU A 20 10.06 -0.77 1.76
CA LEU A 20 10.75 0.51 1.54
C LEU A 20 12.21 0.37 1.09
N CYS A 21 12.63 -0.81 0.65
CA CYS A 21 13.91 -1.06 0.01
C CYS A 21 13.86 -0.59 -1.46
N LEU A 22 13.77 0.73 -1.66
CA LEU A 22 13.59 1.35 -2.97
C LEU A 22 14.92 1.79 -3.59
N GLU A 23 14.99 1.69 -4.92
CA GLU A 23 16.11 2.16 -5.73
C GLU A 23 15.62 3.06 -6.87
N ASN A 24 16.49 3.97 -7.32
CA ASN A 24 16.18 4.78 -8.49
C ASN A 24 16.18 3.90 -9.75
N PHE A 25 15.04 3.82 -10.43
CA PHE A 25 14.86 2.96 -11.60
C PHE A 25 14.26 3.75 -12.76
N SER A 26 14.94 3.75 -13.91
CA SER A 26 14.46 4.44 -15.12
C SER A 26 13.41 3.58 -15.84
N SER A 27 12.42 4.22 -16.46
CA SER A 27 11.35 3.51 -17.17
C SER A 27 11.90 2.68 -18.33
N GLN A 28 11.52 1.41 -18.39
CA GLN A 28 11.90 0.49 -19.48
C GLN A 28 11.09 0.71 -20.77
N VAL A 29 9.92 1.35 -20.68
CA VAL A 29 8.98 1.48 -21.81
C VAL A 29 9.13 2.81 -22.53
N VAL A 30 9.38 3.88 -21.78
CA VAL A 30 9.55 5.25 -22.30
C VAL A 30 10.94 5.75 -21.93
N GLU A 31 11.74 6.08 -22.95
CA GLU A 31 13.08 6.63 -22.79
C GLU A 31 13.04 7.96 -22.02
N ARG A 32 14.06 8.21 -21.18
CA ARG A 32 14.22 9.46 -20.40
C ARG A 32 13.11 9.77 -19.41
N HIS A 33 12.24 8.81 -19.11
CA HIS A 33 11.24 8.93 -18.06
C HIS A 33 11.66 8.15 -16.81
N ASN A 34 11.22 8.64 -15.66
CA ASN A 34 11.29 7.94 -14.39
C ASN A 34 9.91 8.08 -13.74
N LYS A 35 9.20 6.96 -13.64
CA LYS A 35 7.80 6.93 -13.20
C LYS A 35 7.67 5.91 -12.06
N PRO A 36 6.75 6.11 -11.11
CA PRO A 36 6.50 5.13 -10.06
C PRO A 36 5.93 3.85 -10.69
N GLU A 37 6.71 2.77 -10.67
CA GLU A 37 6.35 1.51 -11.33
C GLU A 37 5.06 0.90 -10.75
N VAL A 38 4.81 1.07 -9.44
CA VAL A 38 3.59 0.57 -8.79
C VAL A 38 2.30 1.20 -9.32
N GLU A 39 2.36 2.42 -9.86
CA GLU A 39 1.21 3.13 -10.43
C GLU A 39 1.06 2.87 -11.93
N VAL A 40 2.17 2.79 -12.67
CA VAL A 40 2.15 2.60 -14.12
C VAL A 40 1.89 1.13 -14.49
N ARG A 41 2.47 0.19 -13.73
CA ARG A 41 2.26 -1.26 -13.89
C ARG A 41 2.54 -1.80 -15.29
N SER A 42 3.44 -1.16 -16.04
CA SER A 42 3.81 -1.59 -17.38
C SER A 42 4.71 -2.83 -17.37
N SER A 43 5.54 -2.99 -16.32
CA SER A 43 6.51 -4.07 -16.17
C SER A 43 6.18 -4.90 -14.94
N LYS A 44 5.70 -6.13 -15.12
CA LYS A 44 5.25 -6.99 -14.02
C LYS A 44 6.40 -7.50 -13.15
N GLU A 45 7.57 -7.66 -13.74
CA GLU A 45 8.81 -8.06 -13.08
C GLU A 45 9.32 -7.01 -12.08
N LEU A 46 8.85 -5.77 -12.17
CA LEU A 46 9.20 -4.69 -11.25
C LEU A 46 8.20 -4.56 -10.08
N LEU A 47 7.11 -5.33 -10.11
CA LEU A 47 6.05 -5.28 -9.10
C LEU A 47 6.25 -6.40 -8.06
N LEU A 48 6.09 -6.05 -6.79
CA LEU A 48 6.04 -7.02 -5.70
C LEU A 48 4.59 -7.49 -5.48
N GLN A 49 4.44 -8.66 -4.84
CA GLN A 49 3.12 -9.17 -4.48
C GLN A 49 2.44 -8.21 -3.48
N PRO A 50 1.21 -7.73 -3.75
CA PRO A 50 0.46 -6.93 -2.80
C PRO A 50 0.17 -7.68 -1.50
N VAL A 51 0.35 -7.02 -0.36
CA VAL A 51 0.11 -7.58 0.98
C VAL A 51 -0.96 -6.78 1.71
N VAL A 52 -1.95 -7.47 2.28
CA VAL A 52 -2.99 -6.85 3.12
C VAL A 52 -2.79 -7.29 4.56
N ILE A 53 -2.72 -6.31 5.47
CA ILE A 53 -2.66 -6.54 6.91
C ILE A 53 -3.96 -6.00 7.50
N SER A 54 -4.76 -6.88 8.09
CA SER A 54 -6.07 -6.54 8.64
C SER A 54 -6.09 -6.77 10.15
N ARG A 55 -6.60 -5.78 10.90
CA ARG A 55 -6.90 -5.92 12.33
C ARG A 55 -8.33 -6.38 12.57
N ASN A 56 -9.24 -5.96 11.70
CA ASN A 56 -10.66 -6.34 11.61
C ASN A 56 -11.19 -5.88 10.24
N ASP A 57 -12.47 -6.13 9.95
CA ASP A 57 -13.08 -5.81 8.65
C ASP A 57 -13.00 -4.32 8.25
N LYS A 58 -12.89 -3.42 9.23
CA LYS A 58 -12.90 -1.96 9.04
C LYS A 58 -11.50 -1.32 9.12
N GLU A 59 -10.52 -2.02 9.69
CA GLU A 59 -9.15 -1.54 9.90
C GLU A 59 -8.17 -2.46 9.18
N ARG A 60 -7.68 -2.00 8.03
CA ARG A 60 -6.72 -2.75 7.21
C ARG A 60 -5.78 -1.81 6.46
N VAL A 61 -4.59 -2.30 6.16
CA VAL A 61 -3.61 -1.61 5.31
C VAL A 61 -3.28 -2.54 4.14
N LEU A 62 -3.38 -2.02 2.92
CA LEU A 62 -2.88 -2.64 1.70
C LEU A 62 -1.55 -1.98 1.33
N ILE A 63 -0.51 -2.79 1.16
CA ILE A 63 0.83 -2.37 0.78
C ILE A 63 1.13 -2.99 -0.59
N GLU A 64 1.42 -2.14 -1.56
CA GLU A 64 1.77 -2.51 -2.92
C GLU A 64 3.17 -1.96 -3.19
N GLY A 65 4.14 -2.85 -3.41
CA GLY A 65 5.53 -2.47 -3.62
C GLY A 65 5.97 -2.61 -5.08
N SER A 66 6.99 -1.85 -5.44
CA SER A 66 7.76 -1.99 -6.68
C SER A 66 9.22 -1.60 -6.43
N ILE A 67 10.08 -1.72 -7.43
CA ILE A 67 11.51 -1.38 -7.32
C ILE A 67 11.79 0.07 -6.89
N ASN A 68 10.98 1.03 -7.35
CA ASN A 68 11.24 2.47 -7.16
C ASN A 68 10.14 3.23 -6.41
N SER A 69 9.06 2.54 -6.03
CA SER A 69 7.91 3.16 -5.36
C SER A 69 7.08 2.16 -4.57
N VAL A 70 6.46 2.63 -3.48
CA VAL A 70 5.49 1.86 -2.68
C VAL A 70 4.20 2.66 -2.57
N ARG A 71 3.05 2.00 -2.77
CA ARG A 71 1.73 2.55 -2.51
C ARG A 71 1.14 1.94 -1.24
N VAL A 72 0.66 2.79 -0.35
CA VAL A 72 0.09 2.40 0.94
C VAL A 72 -1.34 2.91 1.04
N SER A 73 -2.30 1.99 1.08
CA SER A 73 -3.72 2.30 1.24
C SER A 73 -4.19 1.92 2.64
N ILE A 74 -4.70 2.88 3.41
CA ILE A 74 -5.07 2.70 4.81
C ILE A 74 -6.58 2.84 4.97
N ALA A 75 -7.25 1.77 5.38
CA ALA A 75 -8.63 1.81 5.84
C ALA A 75 -8.66 2.08 7.34
N VAL A 76 -9.16 3.25 7.72
CA VAL A 76 -9.30 3.68 9.12
C VAL A 76 -10.73 3.45 9.58
N LYS A 77 -10.90 2.95 10.81
CA LYS A 77 -12.21 2.78 11.44
C LYS A 77 -12.98 4.10 11.47
N GLN A 78 -14.07 4.16 10.72
CA GLN A 78 -15.03 5.25 10.78
C GLN A 78 -15.99 5.01 11.95
N VAL A 79 -15.99 5.91 12.93
CA VAL A 79 -16.88 5.86 14.11
C VAL A 79 -18.13 6.74 13.89
N ILE A 80 -18.11 7.59 12.86
CA ILE A 80 -19.20 8.51 12.51
C ILE A 80 -19.49 8.31 11.01
N LYS A 81 -20.73 7.97 10.65
CA LYS A 81 -21.18 7.95 9.25
C LYS A 81 -21.38 9.40 8.78
N ASN A 82 -20.40 9.95 8.08
CA ASN A 82 -20.62 11.16 7.28
C ASN A 82 -21.08 10.77 5.87
N LYS A 83 -21.99 11.53 5.28
CA LYS A 83 -22.72 11.27 4.01
C LYS A 83 -21.86 10.97 2.75
N ARG A 84 -20.53 10.88 2.85
CA ARG A 84 -19.60 10.65 1.72
C ARG A 84 -19.37 9.17 1.37
N ASP A 85 -19.94 8.23 2.12
CA ASP A 85 -19.74 6.78 1.90
C ASP A 85 -20.46 6.19 0.64
N ARG A 86 -21.01 7.01 -0.27
CA ARG A 86 -21.77 6.50 -1.44
C ARG A 86 -21.00 6.43 -2.76
N VAL A 87 -19.73 6.85 -2.82
CA VAL A 87 -19.05 7.05 -4.12
C VAL A 87 -18.09 5.93 -4.52
N MET A 88 -17.67 5.04 -3.60
CA MET A 88 -16.60 4.05 -3.86
C MET A 88 -17.05 2.59 -3.95
N ASP A 89 -18.36 2.32 -4.01
CA ASP A 89 -18.94 0.96 -4.14
C ASP A 89 -19.38 0.64 -5.60
N ARG A 90 -18.68 1.18 -6.60
CA ARG A 90 -18.91 0.86 -8.02
C ARG A 90 -17.64 0.42 -8.71
#